data_AF-A0A4Q6B172-F1
#
_entry.id   AF-A0A4Q6B172-F1
#
_cell.length_a   1.000
_cell.length_b   1.000
_cell.length_c   1.000
_cell.angle_alpha   90.00
_cell.angle_beta   90.00
_cell.angle_gamma   90.00
#
_symmetry.space_group_name_H-M   'P 1'
#
loop_
_entity.id
_entity.type
_entity.pdbx_description
1 polymer ?
#
loop_
_entity_poly.entity_id
_entity_poly.type
_entity_poly.pdbx_seq_one_letter_code
_entity_poly.pdbx_strand_id
1 'polypeptide(L)'
;MPFGRSTLYGTVSFTVFDKANELPISTYNQQWGGTVGGAYSIAENHEGFLQLLMYQPLFQDMGQLSRASYEIHIAYRYKWEDLKFELGIVENVFWVYNSPDWGVSAGITYQPKD
;
A
#
# COMPACT_ATOMS: atom_id res chain seq x y z
N MET A 1 19.26 25.89 7.87
CA MET A 1 18.85 24.47 7.88
C MET A 1 18.42 24.11 6.47
N PRO A 2 18.98 23.09 5.81
CA PRO A 2 18.44 22.69 4.52
C PRO A 2 17.02 22.15 4.76
N PHE A 3 16.07 22.60 3.94
CA PHE A 3 14.69 22.11 3.95
C PHE A 3 14.69 20.62 3.57
N GLY A 4 13.91 19.80 4.28
CA GLY A 4 13.77 18.37 3.99
C GLY A 4 13.35 18.10 2.54
N ARG A 5 13.86 17.03 1.94
CA ARG A 5 13.55 16.65 0.56
C ARG A 5 12.21 15.93 0.50
N SER A 6 11.36 16.34 -0.46
CA SER A 6 10.09 15.68 -0.74
C SER A 6 10.18 14.88 -2.04
N THR A 7 9.56 13.70 -2.07
CA THR A 7 9.41 12.89 -3.28
C THR A 7 7.94 12.48 -3.40
N LEU A 8 7.36 12.65 -4.60
CA LEU A 8 6.03 12.15 -4.92
C LEU A 8 6.18 10.95 -5.86
N TYR A 9 5.32 9.96 -5.71
CA TYR A 9 5.28 8.78 -6.57
C TYR A 9 3.86 8.28 -6.74
N GLY A 10 3.66 7.52 -7.80
CA GLY A 10 2.40 6.83 -8.03
C GLY A 10 2.62 5.55 -8.83
N THR A 11 1.70 4.62 -8.67
CA THR A 11 1.68 3.34 -9.36
C THR A 11 0.28 3.08 -9.88
N VAL A 12 0.20 2.43 -11.03
CA VAL A 12 -1.05 1.88 -11.59
C VAL A 12 -0.77 0.42 -11.90
N SER A 13 -1.73 -0.43 -11.59
CA SER A 13 -1.64 -1.87 -11.73
C SER A 13 -2.92 -2.42 -12.36
N PHE A 14 -2.73 -3.46 -13.18
CA PHE A 14 -3.80 -4.25 -13.76
C PHE A 14 -3.46 -5.72 -13.49
N THR A 15 -4.35 -6.42 -12.82
CA THR A 15 -4.18 -7.83 -12.44
C THR A 15 -5.27 -8.65 -13.11
N VAL A 16 -4.89 -9.79 -13.70
CA VAL A 16 -5.81 -10.78 -14.27
C VAL A 16 -5.75 -12.03 -13.40
N PHE A 17 -6.92 -12.57 -13.05
CA PHE A 17 -7.05 -13.74 -12.20
C PHE A 17 -7.53 -14.94 -13.00
N ASP A 18 -6.93 -16.09 -12.79
CA ASP A 18 -7.48 -17.35 -13.25
C ASP A 18 -8.64 -17.76 -12.33
N LYS A 19 -9.80 -18.04 -12.90
CA LYS A 19 -10.98 -18.43 -12.14
C LYS A 19 -10.91 -19.93 -11.88
N ALA A 20 -10.31 -20.30 -10.74
CA ALA A 20 -10.48 -21.65 -10.22
C ALA A 20 -11.95 -21.87 -9.84
N ASN A 21 -12.65 -22.77 -10.54
CA ASN A 21 -14.04 -23.14 -10.25
C ASN A 21 -14.19 -24.00 -8.97
N GLU A 22 -13.16 -24.05 -8.13
CA GLU A 22 -13.11 -24.91 -6.93
C GLU A 22 -14.00 -24.39 -5.80
N LEU A 23 -14.27 -23.08 -5.78
CA LEU A 23 -15.17 -22.45 -4.81
C LEU A 23 -16.25 -21.66 -5.55
N PRO A 24 -17.53 -21.75 -5.13
CA PRO A 24 -18.64 -21.02 -5.73
C PRO A 24 -18.65 -19.55 -5.27
N ILE A 25 -17.51 -18.87 -5.39
CA ILE A 25 -17.34 -17.46 -5.03
C ILE A 25 -17.35 -16.65 -6.32
N SER A 26 -18.31 -15.73 -6.45
CA SER A 26 -18.37 -14.86 -7.61
C SER A 26 -17.26 -13.78 -7.52
N THR A 27 -16.33 -13.79 -8.47
CA THR A 27 -15.22 -12.83 -8.56
C THR A 27 -15.15 -12.17 -9.92
N TYR A 28 -14.56 -10.99 -10.00
CA TYR A 28 -14.10 -10.42 -11.26
C TYR A 28 -12.87 -11.18 -11.75
N ASN A 29 -12.70 -11.29 -13.07
CA ASN A 29 -11.51 -11.89 -13.70
C ASN A 29 -10.33 -10.92 -13.82
N GLN A 30 -10.55 -9.65 -13.46
CA GLN A 30 -9.55 -8.60 -13.53
C GLN A 30 -9.79 -7.57 -12.43
N GLN A 31 -8.73 -6.87 -12.04
CA GLN A 31 -8.79 -5.78 -11.06
C GLN A 31 -7.81 -4.68 -11.47
N TRP A 32 -8.28 -3.44 -11.47
CA TRP A 32 -7.42 -2.27 -11.51
C TRP A 32 -7.13 -1.80 -10.09
N GLY A 33 -5.91 -1.31 -9.89
CA GLY A 33 -5.53 -0.67 -8.65
C GLY A 33 -4.38 0.29 -8.84
N GLY A 34 -4.08 1.04 -7.81
CA GLY A 34 -2.97 1.98 -7.85
C GLY A 34 -2.69 2.60 -6.50
N THR A 35 -1.59 3.34 -6.48
CA THR A 35 -1.14 4.06 -5.29
C THR A 35 -0.73 5.45 -5.71
N VAL A 36 -1.01 6.44 -4.86
CA VAL A 36 -0.40 7.77 -4.94
C VAL A 36 0.17 8.07 -3.56
N GLY A 37 1.41 8.53 -3.50
CA GLY A 37 2.06 8.77 -2.23
C GLY A 37 3.17 9.80 -2.29
N GLY A 38 3.60 10.18 -1.09
CA GLY A 38 4.72 11.06 -0.86
C GLY A 38 5.67 10.47 0.17
N ALA A 39 6.94 10.87 0.07
CA ALA A 39 7.96 10.63 1.08
C ALA A 39 8.60 11.98 1.45
N TYR A 40 8.82 12.20 2.74
CA TYR A 40 9.48 13.38 3.27
C TYR A 40 10.71 12.97 4.08
N SER A 41 11.89 13.45 3.68
CA SER A 41 13.14 13.25 4.43
C SER A 41 13.20 14.26 5.59
N ILE A 42 12.96 13.76 6.80
CA ILE A 42 12.97 14.53 8.05
C ILE A 42 14.42 14.88 8.43
N ALA A 43 15.33 13.92 8.25
CA ALA A 43 16.78 14.04 8.39
C ALA A 43 17.47 13.10 7.41
N GLU A 44 18.81 13.10 7.33
CA GLU A 44 19.57 12.32 6.34
C GLU A 44 19.23 10.82 6.37
N ASN A 45 18.95 10.28 7.55
CA ASN A 45 18.63 8.88 7.82
C ASN A 45 17.16 8.63 8.20
N HIS A 46 16.30 9.66 8.23
CA HIS A 46 14.91 9.57 8.66
C HIS A 46 13.95 10.00 7.55
N GLU A 47 13.01 9.13 7.16
CA GLU A 47 12.05 9.38 6.09
C GLU A 47 10.65 8.97 6.52
N GLY A 48 9.65 9.83 6.34
CA GLY A 48 8.23 9.52 6.56
C GLY A 48 7.50 9.34 5.23
N PHE A 49 6.48 8.48 5.19
CA PHE A 49 5.68 8.18 4.01
C PHE A 49 4.20 8.34 4.31
N LEU A 50 3.48 8.83 3.31
CA LEU A 50 2.03 8.79 3.27
C LEU A 50 1.61 8.28 1.89
N GLN A 51 0.75 7.28 1.86
CA GLN A 51 0.26 6.65 0.64
C GLN A 51 -1.25 6.49 0.72
N LEU A 52 -1.92 6.77 -0.40
CA LEU A 52 -3.31 6.40 -0.63
C LEU A 52 -3.32 5.24 -1.63
N LEU A 53 -3.85 4.09 -1.21
CA LEU A 53 -4.04 2.90 -2.01
C LEU A 53 -5.49 2.82 -2.46
N MET A 54 -5.71 2.46 -3.72
CA MET A 54 -7.04 2.39 -4.32
C MET A 54 -7.14 1.15 -5.20
N TYR A 55 -8.12 0.29 -4.94
CA TYR A 55 -8.32 -0.94 -5.69
C TYR A 55 -9.80 -1.15 -6.02
N GLN A 56 -10.08 -1.61 -7.25
CA GLN A 56 -11.40 -2.09 -7.62
C GLN A 56 -11.82 -3.31 -6.78
N PRO A 57 -13.12 -3.57 -6.61
CA PRO A 57 -13.56 -4.78 -5.92
C PRO A 57 -13.13 -6.05 -6.66
N LEU A 58 -12.73 -7.07 -5.91
CA LEU A 58 -12.43 -8.40 -6.46
C LEU A 58 -13.65 -9.32 -6.45
N PHE A 59 -14.49 -9.20 -5.42
CA PHE A 59 -15.65 -10.06 -5.20
C PHE A 59 -16.94 -9.45 -5.74
N GLN A 60 -17.88 -10.28 -6.18
CA GLN A 60 -19.22 -9.90 -6.61
C GLN A 60 -20.25 -10.44 -5.61
N ASP A 61 -21.27 -9.63 -5.31
CA ASP A 61 -22.40 -9.99 -4.45
C ASP A 61 -22.02 -10.46 -3.02
N MET A 62 -20.89 -9.99 -2.49
CA MET A 62 -20.37 -10.32 -1.15
C MET A 62 -20.41 -9.14 -0.17
N GLY A 63 -21.46 -8.31 -0.25
CA GLY A 63 -21.66 -7.19 0.66
C GLY A 63 -20.56 -6.13 0.54
N GLN A 64 -19.83 -5.85 1.63
CA GLN A 64 -18.76 -4.84 1.61
C GLN A 64 -17.54 -5.29 0.80
N LEU A 65 -17.25 -6.59 0.70
CA LEU A 65 -16.15 -7.13 -0.12
C LEU A 65 -16.31 -6.85 -1.62
N SER A 66 -17.52 -6.50 -2.05
CA SER A 66 -17.82 -6.09 -3.42
C SER A 66 -17.69 -4.58 -3.67
N ARG A 67 -17.11 -3.84 -2.72
CA ARG A 67 -16.83 -2.40 -2.85
C ARG A 67 -15.35 -2.15 -3.11
N ALA A 68 -15.05 -1.08 -3.84
CA ALA A 68 -13.68 -0.63 -4.04
C ALA A 68 -13.00 -0.33 -2.69
N SER A 69 -11.73 -0.73 -2.56
CA SER A 69 -10.91 -0.47 -1.38
C SER A 69 -10.18 0.86 -1.50
N TYR A 70 -10.15 1.59 -0.40
CA TYR A 70 -9.43 2.85 -0.22
C TYR A 70 -8.73 2.78 1.13
N GLU A 71 -7.40 2.75 1.09
CA GLU A 71 -6.59 2.58 2.30
C GLU A 71 -5.53 3.68 2.36
N ILE A 72 -5.23 4.12 3.57
CA ILE A 72 -4.12 5.02 3.84
C ILE A 72 -3.02 4.21 4.51
N HIS A 73 -1.80 4.32 3.98
CA HIS A 73 -0.62 3.76 4.60
C HIS A 73 0.32 4.88 5.05
N ILE A 74 0.64 4.88 6.34
CA ILE A 74 1.59 5.80 6.97
C ILE A 74 2.76 4.96 7.43
N ALA A 75 3.97 5.32 6.97
CA ALA A 75 5.17 4.59 7.33
C ALA A 75 6.30 5.52 7.71
N TYR A 76 7.26 4.96 8.43
CA TYR A 76 8.51 5.57 8.79
C TYR A 76 9.65 4.64 8.41
N ARG A 77 10.71 5.21 7.84
CA ARG A 77 11.91 4.50 7.42
C ARG A 77 13.15 5.11 8.04
N TYR A 78 14.00 4.23 8.57
CA TYR A 78 15.32 4.53 9.07
C TYR A 78 16.39 3.93 8.16
N LYS A 79 17.36 4.74 7.73
CA LYS A 79 18.48 4.30 6.88
C LYS A 79 19.72 4.14 7.75
N TRP A 80 20.29 2.94 7.80
CA TRP A 80 21.54 2.64 8.51
C TRP A 80 22.51 1.94 7.56
N GLU A 81 23.55 2.67 7.16
CA GLU A 81 24.56 2.19 6.19
C GLU A 81 23.91 1.71 4.89
N ASP A 82 23.91 0.40 4.65
CA ASP A 82 23.35 -0.26 3.46
C ASP A 82 21.97 -0.87 3.76
N LEU A 83 21.42 -0.67 4.97
CA LEU A 83 20.13 -1.19 5.39
C LEU A 83 19.10 -0.07 5.51
N LYS A 84 17.87 -0.40 5.15
CA LYS A 84 16.69 0.44 5.40
C LYS A 84 15.68 -0.38 6.17
N PHE A 85 15.29 0.13 7.33
CA PHE A 85 14.24 -0.44 8.17
C PHE A 85 12.99 0.40 7.97
N GLU A 86 11.86 -0.24 7.72
CA GLU A 86 10.57 0.41 7.54
C GLU A 86 9.55 -0.18 8.51
N LEU A 87 8.76 0.70 9.13
CA LEU A 87 7.61 0.34 9.96
C LEU A 87 6.43 1.20 9.53
N GLY A 88 5.27 0.60 9.36
CA GLY A 88 4.08 1.33 8.92
C GLY A 88 2.78 0.76 9.48
N ILE A 89 1.74 1.56 9.33
CA ILE A 89 0.35 1.23 9.64
C ILE A 89 -0.46 1.51 8.39
N VAL A 90 -1.35 0.59 8.06
CA VAL A 90 -2.35 0.76 7.01
C VAL A 90 -3.74 0.74 7.66
N GLU A 91 -4.64 1.60 7.19
CA GLU A 91 -6.01 1.70 7.69
C GLU A 91 -6.98 1.89 6.53
N ASN A 92 -8.16 1.27 6.64
CA ASN A 92 -9.23 1.43 5.67
C ASN A 92 -9.98 2.77 5.90
N VAL A 93 -10.26 3.51 4.83
CA VAL A 93 -10.83 4.86 4.95
C VAL A 93 -12.36 4.87 4.98
N PHE A 94 -13.02 3.94 4.29
CA PHE A 94 -14.48 4.04 4.05
C PHE A 94 -15.26 2.77 4.41
N TRP A 95 -14.72 1.59 4.10
CA TRP A 95 -15.45 0.32 4.18
C TRP A 95 -14.68 -0.66 5.06
N VAL A 96 -14.87 -0.54 6.37
CA VAL A 96 -14.20 -1.33 7.42
C VAL A 96 -14.23 -2.85 7.20
N TYR A 97 -15.18 -3.38 6.42
CA TYR A 97 -15.31 -4.81 6.14
C TYR A 97 -15.00 -5.21 4.69
N ASN A 98 -14.35 -4.35 3.89
CA ASN A 98 -13.89 -4.73 2.54
C ASN A 98 -12.39 -5.06 2.45
N SER A 99 -11.64 -4.74 3.51
CA SER A 99 -10.27 -5.17 3.76
C SER A 99 -10.05 -5.21 5.28
N PRO A 100 -8.87 -5.62 5.80
CA PRO A 100 -8.57 -5.48 7.22
C PRO A 100 -8.75 -4.02 7.67
N ASP A 101 -9.47 -3.82 8.77
CA ASP A 101 -9.75 -2.48 9.33
C ASP A 101 -8.47 -1.65 9.51
N TRP A 102 -7.44 -2.31 10.05
CA TRP A 102 -6.07 -1.80 10.09
C TRP A 102 -5.06 -2.94 9.98
N GLY A 103 -3.82 -2.61 9.66
CA GLY A 103 -2.69 -3.53 9.59
C GLY A 103 -1.38 -2.85 9.95
N VAL A 104 -0.37 -3.66 10.27
CA VAL A 104 1.01 -3.20 10.51
C VAL A 104 1.94 -3.79 9.48
N SER A 105 2.90 -2.99 9.01
CA SER A 105 3.93 -3.40 8.07
C SER A 105 5.31 -3.22 8.70
N ALA A 106 6.20 -4.16 8.44
CA ALA A 106 7.61 -4.08 8.81
C ALA A 106 8.46 -4.62 7.66
N GLY A 107 9.53 -3.92 7.31
CA GLY A 107 10.38 -4.25 6.18
C GLY A 107 11.85 -3.96 6.43
N ILE A 108 12.72 -4.78 5.83
CA ILE A 108 14.15 -4.56 5.78
C ILE A 108 14.57 -4.62 4.31
N THR A 109 15.24 -3.59 3.83
CA THR A 109 15.82 -3.56 2.48
C THR A 109 17.32 -3.38 2.59
N TYR A 110 18.07 -4.28 1.98
CA TYR A 110 19.51 -4.11 1.76
C TYR A 110 19.74 -3.41 0.42
N GLN A 111 20.45 -2.29 0.45
CA GLN A 111 20.86 -1.53 -0.71
C GLN A 111 22.34 -1.17 -0.56
N PRO A 112 23.25 -1.88 -1.26
CA PRO A 112 24.68 -1.55 -1.25
C PRO A 112 24.90 -0.13 -1.77
N LYS A 113 25.87 0.57 -1.20
CA LYS A 113 26.44 1.79 -1.81
C LYS A 113 27.41 1.38 -2.91
N ASP A 114 27.11 1.76 -4.15
CA ASP A 114 28.02 1.66 -5.29
C ASP A 114 29.27 2.55 -5.10
#